data_AF-A0A7V9N4R9-F1
#
_entry.id   AF-A0A7V9N4R9-F1
#
_cell.length_a   1.000
_cell.length_b   1.000
_cell.length_c   1.000
_cell.angle_alpha   90.00
_cell.angle_beta   90.00
_cell.angle_gamma   90.00
#
_symmetry.space_group_name_H-M   'P 1'
#
loop_
_entity.id
_entity.type
_entity.pdbx_description
1 polymer ?
#
loop_
_entity_poly.entity_id
_entity_poly.type
_entity_poly.pdbx_seq_one_letter_code
_entity_poly.pdbx_strand_id
1 'polypeptide(L)'
;MGTAPLLTPESRQRFANAVASLDQRYTADAAIMVDENQDATVRGWLDEAGTLPWASGGVTPDEWFFITTLYGEMTLDGQRTHIRTFFPQWVRSTRGDMRAVTPEMAHAWKLRSGWMKSRLSRMAQILVERQISLADYVQHLRQLEGGATPENAMPALDAIVADHRASGWKTLSVFVRDCVGGNCFPIDSRVARELDRRGLPVDERQLVGLSLAIGRNPRQIARLFFAAGE
;
A
#
# COMPACT_ATOMS: atom_id res chain seq x y z
N MET A 1 -3.14 -27.56 10.44
CA MET A 1 -2.98 -26.45 11.41
C MET A 1 -4.30 -25.72 11.49
N GLY A 2 -4.96 -25.76 12.64
CA GLY A 2 -6.29 -25.18 12.80
C GLY A 2 -6.23 -23.66 12.72
N THR A 3 -6.93 -23.10 11.74
CA THR A 3 -7.19 -21.66 11.64
C THR A 3 -8.12 -21.28 12.80
N ALA A 4 -7.58 -20.67 13.85
CA ALA A 4 -8.40 -20.03 14.87
C ALA A 4 -9.39 -19.05 14.18
N PRO A 5 -10.64 -18.89 14.67
CA PRO A 5 -11.57 -17.95 14.06
C PRO A 5 -10.96 -16.55 14.11
N LEU A 6 -10.80 -15.94 12.93
CA LEU A 6 -10.05 -14.70 12.71
C LEU A 6 -10.49 -13.54 13.62
N LEU A 7 -11.72 -13.53 14.14
CA LEU A 7 -12.30 -12.44 14.91
C LEU A 7 -13.21 -12.92 16.05
N THR A 8 -12.65 -13.60 17.05
CA THR A 8 -13.44 -14.00 18.23
C THR A 8 -13.94 -12.78 19.04
N PRO A 9 -15.05 -12.90 19.80
CA PRO A 9 -15.48 -11.83 20.70
C PRO A 9 -14.41 -11.42 21.71
N GLU A 10 -13.62 -12.38 22.19
CA GLU A 10 -12.52 -12.14 23.12
C GLU A 10 -11.40 -11.32 22.47
N SER A 11 -10.97 -11.71 21.26
CA SER A 11 -9.96 -10.95 20.49
C SER A 11 -10.44 -9.53 20.21
N ARG A 12 -11.72 -9.36 19.86
CA ARG A 12 -12.34 -8.05 19.64
C ARG A 12 -12.32 -7.21 20.91
N GLN A 13 -12.72 -7.77 22.05
CA GLN A 13 -12.73 -7.03 23.32
C GLN A 13 -11.32 -6.64 23.75
N ARG A 14 -10.34 -7.55 23.62
CA ARG A 14 -8.94 -7.28 23.95
C ARG A 14 -8.38 -6.15 23.09
N PHE A 15 -8.64 -6.20 21.78
CA PHE A 15 -8.23 -5.16 20.85
C PHE A 15 -8.92 -3.82 21.15
N ALA A 16 -10.23 -3.81 21.40
CA ALA A 16 -10.99 -2.61 21.77
C ALA A 16 -10.43 -1.95 23.05
N ASN A 17 -10.11 -2.75 24.08
CA ASN A 17 -9.52 -2.27 25.32
C ASN A 17 -8.12 -1.66 25.08
N ALA A 18 -7.31 -2.29 24.23
CA ALA A 18 -6.00 -1.76 23.86
C ALA A 18 -6.11 -0.42 23.13
N VAL A 19 -7.00 -0.31 22.14
CA VAL A 19 -7.24 0.93 21.39
C VAL A 19 -7.76 2.03 22.32
N ALA A 20 -8.73 1.73 23.19
CA ALA A 20 -9.26 2.71 24.14
C ALA A 20 -8.19 3.23 25.12
N SER A 21 -7.31 2.35 25.60
CA SER A 21 -6.17 2.71 26.45
C SER A 21 -5.16 3.60 25.72
N LEU A 22 -4.90 3.33 24.45
CA LEU A 22 -4.00 4.14 23.62
C LEU A 22 -4.63 5.49 23.26
N ASP A 23 -5.91 5.51 22.91
CA ASP A 23 -6.66 6.74 22.66
C ASP A 23 -6.56 7.66 23.88
N GLN A 24 -6.83 7.19 25.10
CA GLN A 24 -6.71 8.02 26.31
C GLN A 24 -5.34 8.69 26.45
N ARG A 25 -4.27 8.04 25.99
CA ARG A 25 -2.90 8.54 26.08
C ARG A 25 -2.55 9.53 24.96
N TYR A 26 -3.13 9.36 23.77
CA TYR A 26 -2.72 10.10 22.55
C TYR A 26 -3.83 10.97 21.93
N THR A 27 -5.04 11.02 22.48
CA THR A 27 -6.19 11.80 21.96
C THR A 27 -5.89 13.31 21.88
N ALA A 28 -4.97 13.83 22.69
CA ALA A 28 -4.59 15.25 22.63
C ALA A 28 -3.78 15.62 21.38
N ASP A 29 -3.22 14.63 20.67
CA ASP A 29 -2.34 14.87 19.53
C ASP A 29 -3.08 14.57 18.21
N ALA A 30 -3.94 15.52 17.82
CA ALA A 30 -4.76 15.41 16.60
C ALA A 30 -3.92 15.20 15.33
N ALA A 31 -2.64 15.60 15.34
CA ALA A 31 -1.72 15.38 14.23
C ALA A 31 -1.44 13.88 13.98
N ILE A 32 -1.41 13.05 15.04
CA ILE A 32 -1.17 11.60 14.94
C ILE A 32 -2.32 10.90 14.18
N MET A 33 -3.51 11.50 14.13
CA MET A 33 -4.72 10.87 13.60
C MET A 33 -5.02 11.21 12.14
N VAL A 34 -4.26 12.12 11.52
CA VAL A 34 -4.50 12.52 10.12
C VAL A 34 -4.03 11.43 9.17
N ASP A 35 -4.91 11.05 8.24
CA ASP A 35 -4.51 10.17 7.16
C ASP A 35 -3.75 10.93 6.07
N GLU A 36 -2.42 10.87 6.14
CA GLU A 36 -1.55 11.60 5.21
C GLU A 36 -1.68 11.09 3.77
N ASN A 37 -1.99 12.01 2.86
CA ASN A 37 -1.77 11.80 1.44
C ASN A 37 -0.25 11.80 1.16
N GLN A 38 0.26 10.69 0.63
CA GLN A 38 1.69 10.49 0.37
C GLN A 38 2.18 11.12 -0.94
N ASP A 39 1.31 11.72 -1.75
CA ASP A 39 1.66 12.32 -3.06
C ASP A 39 2.77 13.38 -2.94
N ALA A 40 2.62 14.32 -2.00
CA ALA A 40 3.59 15.40 -1.79
C ALA A 40 4.92 14.85 -1.27
N THR A 41 4.85 13.87 -0.36
CA THR A 41 6.03 13.21 0.23
C THR A 41 6.82 12.45 -0.82
N VAL A 42 6.17 11.59 -1.62
CA VAL A 42 6.87 10.80 -2.64
C VAL A 42 7.46 11.68 -3.72
N ARG A 43 6.73 12.74 -4.12
CA ARG A 43 7.19 13.68 -5.13
C ARG A 43 8.37 14.51 -4.62
N GLY A 44 8.27 15.08 -3.43
CA GLY A 44 9.36 15.81 -2.79
C GLY A 44 10.62 14.96 -2.67
N TRP A 45 10.49 13.75 -2.11
CA TRP A 45 11.59 12.79 -1.97
C TRP A 45 12.26 12.45 -3.30
N LEU A 46 11.47 12.25 -4.36
CA LEU A 46 12.01 11.96 -5.68
C LEU A 46 12.62 13.21 -6.34
N ASP A 47 12.02 14.39 -6.21
CA ASP A 47 12.46 15.64 -6.84
C ASP A 47 13.62 16.34 -6.12
N GLU A 48 14.00 15.92 -4.91
CA GLU A 48 15.16 16.45 -4.15
C GLU A 48 16.45 16.55 -4.98
N ALA A 49 16.68 15.59 -5.88
CA ALA A 49 17.84 15.55 -6.77
C ALA A 49 17.56 16.11 -8.18
N GLY A 50 16.50 16.89 -8.33
CA GLY A 50 16.04 17.52 -9.58
C GLY A 50 14.68 17.00 -10.05
N THR A 51 13.88 17.88 -10.65
CA THR A 51 12.50 17.62 -11.07
C THR A 51 12.38 16.47 -12.07
N LEU A 52 11.51 15.51 -11.78
CA LEU A 52 11.11 14.44 -12.71
C LEU A 52 10.02 14.91 -13.68
N PRO A 53 9.89 14.25 -14.85
CA PRO A 53 8.88 14.60 -15.85
C PRO A 53 7.49 14.08 -15.47
N TRP A 54 6.92 14.61 -14.39
CA TRP A 54 5.57 14.31 -13.93
C TRP A 54 4.51 14.73 -14.95
N ALA A 55 3.42 13.97 -15.07
CA ALA A 55 2.33 14.27 -15.99
C ALA A 55 1.45 15.44 -15.51
N SER A 56 1.36 15.68 -14.21
CA SER A 56 0.47 16.69 -13.63
C SER A 56 1.05 17.34 -12.36
N GLY A 57 0.26 18.18 -11.69
CA GLY A 57 0.59 18.74 -10.37
C GLY A 57 0.56 17.71 -9.23
N GLY A 58 -0.15 16.59 -9.41
CA GLY A 58 -0.15 15.44 -8.50
C GLY A 58 0.57 14.23 -9.08
N VAL A 59 0.59 13.12 -8.33
CA VAL A 59 1.08 11.83 -8.80
C VAL A 59 -0.09 11.03 -9.37
N THR A 60 -0.01 10.62 -10.64
CA THR A 60 -1.08 9.84 -11.27
C THR A 60 -1.08 8.39 -10.79
N PRO A 61 -2.19 7.65 -10.94
CA PRO A 61 -2.21 6.20 -10.70
C PRO A 61 -1.09 5.43 -11.43
N ASP A 62 -0.80 5.80 -12.68
CA ASP A 62 0.25 5.19 -13.51
C ASP A 62 1.63 5.42 -12.93
N GLU A 63 1.90 6.65 -12.50
CA GLU A 63 3.14 7.01 -11.82
C GLU A 63 3.26 6.27 -10.49
N TRP A 64 2.19 6.23 -9.68
CA TRP A 64 2.16 5.49 -8.42
C TRP A 64 2.45 4.00 -8.59
N PHE A 65 1.81 3.36 -9.57
CA PHE A 65 2.03 1.93 -9.81
C PHE A 65 3.45 1.64 -10.29
N PHE A 66 3.98 2.50 -11.16
CA PHE A 66 5.37 2.39 -11.60
C PHE A 66 6.35 2.54 -10.41
N ILE A 67 6.19 3.61 -9.62
CA ILE A 67 7.06 3.92 -8.47
C ILE A 67 7.04 2.79 -7.44
N THR A 68 5.86 2.36 -7.01
CA THR A 68 5.71 1.33 -5.97
C THR A 68 6.13 -0.06 -6.45
N THR A 69 6.03 -0.34 -7.75
CA THR A 69 6.61 -1.57 -8.33
C THR A 69 8.13 -1.60 -8.19
N LEU A 70 8.78 -0.44 -8.19
CA LEU A 70 10.23 -0.34 -8.03
C LEU A 70 10.69 -0.29 -6.56
N TYR A 71 9.77 -0.37 -5.59
CA TYR A 71 10.11 -0.54 -4.18
C TYR A 71 10.63 -1.98 -3.93
N GLY A 72 11.93 -2.18 -4.11
CA GLY A 72 12.59 -3.46 -3.83
C GLY A 72 13.22 -3.52 -2.44
N GLU A 73 13.84 -4.65 -2.12
CA GLU A 73 14.72 -4.80 -0.96
C GLU A 73 16.02 -3.99 -1.17
N MET A 74 15.95 -2.71 -0.80
CA MET A 74 17.05 -1.75 -0.88
C MET A 74 16.91 -0.69 0.21
N THR A 75 18.00 0.02 0.45
CA THR A 75 17.98 1.28 1.19
C THR A 75 17.06 2.29 0.48
N LEU A 76 16.56 3.28 1.22
CA LEU A 76 15.75 4.36 0.65
C LEU A 76 16.51 5.08 -0.48
N ASP A 77 17.79 5.38 -0.30
CA ASP A 77 18.62 5.99 -1.35
C ASP A 77 18.76 5.10 -2.59
N GLY A 78 18.87 3.77 -2.38
CA GLY A 78 18.89 2.80 -3.46
C GLY A 78 17.58 2.81 -4.26
N GLN A 79 16.43 2.84 -3.56
CA GLN A 79 15.11 2.94 -4.20
C GLN A 79 14.97 4.24 -4.99
N ARG A 80 15.31 5.38 -4.38
CA ARG A 80 15.28 6.70 -5.03
C ARG A 80 16.09 6.70 -6.31
N THR A 81 17.35 6.24 -6.23
CA THR A 81 18.25 6.19 -7.38
C THR A 81 17.69 5.30 -8.48
N HIS A 82 17.15 4.13 -8.11
CA HIS A 82 16.55 3.20 -9.07
C HIS A 82 15.34 3.81 -9.79
N ILE A 83 14.40 4.38 -9.04
CA ILE A 83 13.20 5.03 -9.59
C ILE A 83 13.59 6.19 -10.50
N ARG A 84 14.46 7.09 -10.03
CA ARG A 84 14.91 8.25 -10.84
C ARG A 84 15.64 7.86 -12.11
N THR A 85 16.32 6.70 -12.12
CA THR A 85 16.97 6.18 -13.32
C THR A 85 15.95 5.78 -14.38
N PHE A 86 14.87 5.09 -13.99
CA PHE A 86 13.94 4.48 -14.94
C PHE A 86 12.65 5.28 -15.18
N PHE A 87 12.25 6.16 -14.26
CA PHE A 87 11.03 6.95 -14.38
C PHE A 87 11.03 7.86 -15.62
N PRO A 88 12.08 8.67 -15.91
CA PRO A 88 12.11 9.48 -17.13
C PRO A 88 12.11 8.63 -18.40
N GLN A 89 12.74 7.45 -18.37
CA GLN A 89 12.74 6.52 -19.49
C GLN A 89 11.33 5.97 -19.73
N TRP A 90 10.63 5.56 -18.69
CA TRP A 90 9.24 5.12 -18.77
C TRP A 90 8.36 6.22 -19.36
N VAL A 91 8.36 7.43 -18.77
CA VAL A 91 7.56 8.56 -19.28
C VAL A 91 7.85 8.85 -20.76
N ARG A 92 9.12 8.80 -21.19
CA ARG A 92 9.46 9.02 -22.61
C ARG A 92 8.89 7.94 -23.53
N SER A 93 8.94 6.68 -23.10
CA SER A 93 8.52 5.54 -23.92
C SER A 93 7.01 5.31 -23.90
N THR A 94 6.32 5.68 -22.83
CA THR A 94 4.88 5.40 -22.64
C THR A 94 4.02 6.64 -22.60
N ARG A 95 4.61 7.83 -22.55
CA ARG A 95 3.94 9.11 -22.26
C ARG A 95 3.19 9.07 -20.92
N GLY A 96 3.66 8.26 -19.98
CA GLY A 96 3.05 8.09 -18.66
C GLY A 96 1.85 7.15 -18.61
N ASP A 97 1.53 6.43 -19.70
CA ASP A 97 0.41 5.48 -19.75
C ASP A 97 0.90 4.04 -19.51
N MET A 98 0.44 3.40 -18.43
CA MET A 98 0.85 2.03 -18.10
C MET A 98 0.42 1.02 -19.18
N ARG A 99 -0.65 1.27 -19.94
CA ARG A 99 -1.09 0.39 -21.04
C ARG A 99 -0.08 0.28 -22.17
N ALA A 100 0.77 1.29 -22.33
CA ALA A 100 1.79 1.32 -23.38
C ALA A 100 3.04 0.50 -23.01
N VAL A 101 3.13 -0.06 -21.80
CA VAL A 101 4.25 -0.93 -21.42
C VAL A 101 4.11 -2.29 -22.09
N THR A 102 5.10 -2.66 -22.91
CA THR A 102 5.19 -4.02 -23.48
C THR A 102 6.20 -4.87 -22.70
N PRO A 103 6.13 -6.21 -22.80
CA PRO A 103 7.15 -7.10 -22.24
C PRO A 103 8.56 -6.75 -22.73
N GLU A 104 8.74 -6.48 -24.02
CA GLU A 104 10.03 -6.15 -24.63
C GLU A 104 10.63 -4.87 -24.02
N MET A 105 9.78 -3.85 -23.82
CA MET A 105 10.17 -2.61 -23.15
C MET A 105 10.63 -2.87 -21.71
N ALA A 106 9.82 -3.58 -20.92
CA ALA A 106 10.14 -3.90 -19.54
C ALA A 106 11.40 -4.77 -19.42
N HIS A 107 11.63 -5.67 -20.39
CA HIS A 107 12.85 -6.49 -20.46
C HIS A 107 14.10 -5.68 -20.78
N ALA A 108 13.99 -4.70 -21.69
CA ALA A 108 15.07 -3.79 -22.06
C ALA A 108 15.48 -2.86 -20.90
N TRP A 109 14.56 -2.53 -20.00
CA TRP A 109 14.90 -1.84 -18.76
C TRP A 109 15.73 -2.76 -17.87
N LYS A 110 16.93 -2.32 -17.49
CA LYS A 110 17.83 -3.03 -16.57
C LYS A 110 17.31 -2.93 -15.11
N LEU A 111 16.03 -3.21 -14.91
CA LEU A 111 15.41 -3.30 -13.59
C LEU A 111 16.08 -4.41 -12.78
N ARG A 112 16.19 -4.18 -11.47
CA ARG A 112 16.99 -5.02 -10.58
C ARG A 112 16.47 -6.44 -10.45
N SER A 113 15.17 -6.66 -10.63
CA SER A 113 14.53 -7.96 -10.41
C SER A 113 13.54 -8.31 -11.51
N GLY A 114 13.48 -9.58 -11.87
CA GLY A 114 12.56 -10.09 -12.90
C GLY A 114 11.09 -9.84 -12.55
N TRP A 115 10.70 -9.95 -11.28
CA TRP A 115 9.32 -9.72 -10.84
C TRP A 115 8.83 -8.29 -11.10
N MET A 116 9.72 -7.28 -11.07
CA MET A 116 9.35 -5.89 -11.37
C MET A 116 8.91 -5.78 -12.83
N LYS A 117 9.68 -6.38 -13.74
CA LYS A 117 9.37 -6.44 -15.17
C LYS A 117 8.05 -7.17 -15.40
N SER A 118 7.90 -8.36 -14.82
CA SER A 118 6.68 -9.15 -14.92
C SER A 118 5.46 -8.40 -14.40
N ARG A 119 5.60 -7.62 -13.32
CA ARG A 119 4.50 -6.85 -12.74
C ARG A 119 4.07 -5.68 -13.62
N LEU A 120 5.01 -4.89 -14.14
CA LEU A 120 4.69 -3.80 -15.05
C LEU A 120 3.99 -4.32 -16.31
N SER A 121 4.54 -5.37 -16.93
CA SER A 121 3.92 -6.01 -18.10
C SER A 121 2.55 -6.61 -17.79
N ARG A 122 2.39 -7.23 -16.60
CA ARG A 122 1.10 -7.81 -16.20
C ARG A 122 0.03 -6.76 -15.99
N MET A 123 0.36 -5.63 -15.36
CA MET A 123 -0.59 -4.52 -15.22
C MET A 123 -1.00 -3.98 -16.59
N ALA A 124 -0.04 -3.70 -17.48
CA ALA A 124 -0.33 -3.25 -18.83
C ALA A 124 -1.29 -4.22 -19.56
N GLN A 125 -1.00 -5.53 -19.47
CA GLN A 125 -1.86 -6.58 -20.02
C GLN A 125 -3.28 -6.52 -19.44
N ILE A 126 -3.44 -6.43 -18.10
CA ILE A 126 -4.76 -6.36 -17.45
C ILE A 126 -5.55 -5.15 -17.97
N LEU A 127 -4.92 -3.98 -18.05
CA LEU A 127 -5.58 -2.75 -18.49
C LEU A 127 -6.01 -2.83 -19.95
N VAL A 128 -5.16 -3.39 -20.82
CA VAL A 128 -5.47 -3.62 -22.23
C VAL A 128 -6.58 -4.66 -22.42
N GLU A 129 -6.50 -5.81 -21.74
CA GLU A 129 -7.51 -6.87 -21.82
C GLU A 129 -8.89 -6.38 -21.35
N ARG A 130 -8.92 -5.56 -20.31
CA ARG A 130 -10.16 -4.99 -19.75
C ARG A 130 -10.62 -3.71 -20.44
N GLN A 131 -9.81 -3.14 -21.33
CA GLN A 131 -10.09 -1.87 -22.03
C GLN A 131 -10.37 -0.71 -21.05
N ILE A 132 -9.58 -0.63 -19.97
CA ILE A 132 -9.72 0.41 -18.93
C ILE A 132 -8.41 1.18 -18.74
N SER A 133 -8.50 2.41 -18.25
CA SER A 133 -7.31 3.13 -17.76
C SER A 133 -6.91 2.62 -16.36
N LEU A 134 -5.69 2.92 -15.92
CA LEU A 134 -5.30 2.61 -14.55
C LEU A 134 -6.06 3.46 -13.52
N ALA A 135 -6.50 4.66 -13.89
CA ALA A 135 -7.38 5.47 -13.06
C ALA A 135 -8.74 4.77 -12.83
N ASP A 136 -9.34 4.19 -13.87
CA ASP A 136 -10.57 3.41 -13.76
C ASP A 136 -10.35 2.14 -12.93
N TYR A 137 -9.20 1.48 -13.09
CA TYR A 137 -8.82 0.33 -12.28
C TYR A 137 -8.69 0.69 -10.79
N VAL A 138 -8.04 1.82 -10.47
CA VAL A 138 -7.97 2.33 -9.09
C VAL A 138 -9.36 2.67 -8.55
N GLN A 139 -10.23 3.26 -9.37
CA GLN A 139 -11.60 3.55 -8.95
C GLN A 139 -12.39 2.27 -8.65
N HIS A 140 -12.20 1.21 -9.44
CA HIS A 140 -12.75 -0.11 -9.15
C HIS A 140 -12.23 -0.67 -7.82
N LEU A 141 -10.92 -0.60 -7.57
CA LEU A 141 -10.34 -1.02 -6.29
C LEU A 141 -10.91 -0.22 -5.11
N ARG A 142 -11.11 1.10 -5.25
CA ARG A 142 -11.76 1.94 -4.23
C ARG A 142 -13.20 1.51 -3.94
N GLN A 143 -13.96 1.12 -4.97
CA GLN A 143 -15.32 0.61 -4.80
C GLN A 143 -15.32 -0.72 -4.03
N LEU A 144 -14.40 -1.63 -4.36
CA LEU A 144 -14.23 -2.88 -3.61
C LEU A 144 -13.91 -2.59 -2.14
N GLU A 145 -12.98 -1.65 -1.91
CA GLU A 145 -12.58 -1.28 -0.55
C GLU A 145 -13.70 -0.64 0.27
N GLY A 146 -14.56 0.16 -0.37
CA GLY A 146 -15.76 0.72 0.28
C GLY A 146 -16.74 -0.34 0.77
N GLY A 147 -16.65 -1.58 0.26
CA GLY A 147 -17.42 -2.74 0.71
C GLY A 147 -16.69 -3.64 1.72
N ALA A 148 -15.55 -3.22 2.26
CA ALA A 148 -14.79 -4.03 3.23
C ALA A 148 -15.61 -4.33 4.50
N THR A 149 -15.47 -5.56 5.00
CA THR A 149 -16.08 -6.02 6.25
C THR A 149 -15.00 -6.58 7.18
N PRO A 150 -15.28 -6.78 8.48
CA PRO A 150 -14.30 -7.43 9.35
C PRO A 150 -13.78 -8.77 8.81
N GLU A 151 -14.66 -9.59 8.23
CA GLU A 151 -14.34 -10.91 7.67
C GLU A 151 -13.64 -10.82 6.29
N ASN A 152 -13.91 -9.75 5.53
CA ASN A 152 -13.28 -9.45 4.25
C ASN A 152 -12.63 -8.07 4.30
N ALA A 153 -11.52 -8.00 5.03
CA ALA A 153 -10.95 -6.77 5.53
C ALA A 153 -10.15 -5.94 4.50
N MET A 154 -9.64 -6.58 3.44
CA MET A 154 -8.72 -5.95 2.47
C MET A 154 -9.06 -6.33 1.01
N PRO A 155 -10.32 -6.15 0.56
CA PRO A 155 -10.77 -6.66 -0.72
C PRO A 155 -10.04 -6.04 -1.93
N ALA A 156 -9.60 -4.77 -1.87
CA ALA A 156 -8.80 -4.18 -2.94
C ALA A 156 -7.44 -4.87 -3.08
N LEU A 157 -6.79 -5.20 -1.95
CA LEU A 157 -5.52 -5.93 -1.95
C LEU A 157 -5.71 -7.35 -2.51
N ASP A 158 -6.78 -8.03 -2.13
CA ASP A 158 -7.09 -9.36 -2.64
C ASP A 158 -7.30 -9.36 -4.16
N ALA A 159 -8.06 -8.39 -4.66
CA ALA A 159 -8.33 -8.25 -6.08
C ALA A 159 -7.04 -8.03 -6.89
N ILE A 160 -6.20 -7.08 -6.49
CA ILE A 160 -4.96 -6.80 -7.23
C ILE A 160 -3.95 -7.96 -7.14
N VAL A 161 -3.87 -8.66 -5.99
CA VAL A 161 -3.03 -9.85 -5.83
C VAL A 161 -3.50 -10.97 -6.75
N ALA A 162 -4.80 -11.22 -6.82
CA ALA A 162 -5.39 -12.21 -7.71
C ALA A 162 -5.14 -11.88 -9.19
N ASP A 163 -5.34 -10.61 -9.58
CA ASP A 163 -5.10 -10.13 -10.95
C ASP A 163 -3.64 -10.35 -11.40
N HIS A 164 -2.70 -10.14 -10.48
CA HIS A 164 -1.27 -10.33 -10.72
C HIS A 164 -0.78 -11.75 -10.51
N ARG A 165 -1.60 -12.64 -9.94
CA ARG A 165 -1.19 -13.98 -9.46
C ARG A 165 0.09 -13.89 -8.61
N ALA A 166 0.15 -12.87 -7.75
CA ALA A 166 1.37 -12.51 -7.06
C ALA A 166 1.62 -13.44 -5.87
N SER A 167 2.81 -14.06 -5.81
CA SER A 167 3.28 -14.76 -4.60
C SER A 167 3.80 -13.80 -3.52
N GLY A 168 4.22 -12.59 -3.92
CA GLY A 168 4.65 -11.51 -3.02
C GLY A 168 3.81 -10.26 -3.21
N TRP A 169 3.13 -9.83 -2.16
CA TRP A 169 2.11 -8.77 -2.20
C TRP A 169 2.54 -7.45 -1.56
N LYS A 170 3.68 -7.39 -0.85
CA LYS A 170 4.11 -6.21 -0.08
C LYS A 170 4.16 -4.90 -0.88
N THR A 171 4.60 -4.93 -2.12
CA THR A 171 4.64 -3.74 -2.96
C THR A 171 3.28 -3.40 -3.57
N LEU A 172 2.42 -4.40 -3.79
CA LEU A 172 1.02 -4.15 -4.16
C LEU A 172 0.24 -3.55 -2.98
N SER A 173 0.52 -3.97 -1.74
CA SER A 173 -0.12 -3.36 -0.56
C SER A 173 0.30 -1.91 -0.36
N VAL A 174 1.53 -1.53 -0.70
CA VAL A 174 1.94 -0.12 -0.71
C VAL A 174 1.14 0.68 -1.75
N PHE A 175 0.98 0.16 -2.97
CA PHE A 175 0.13 0.80 -3.99
C PHE A 175 -1.32 0.95 -3.52
N VAL A 176 -1.90 -0.11 -2.95
CA VAL A 176 -3.27 -0.07 -2.41
C VAL A 176 -3.39 0.93 -1.27
N ARG A 177 -2.44 0.95 -0.33
CA ARG A 177 -2.44 1.91 0.78
C ARG A 177 -2.36 3.36 0.29
N ASP A 178 -1.38 3.68 -0.55
CA ASP A 178 -1.02 5.08 -0.84
C ASP A 178 -1.79 5.66 -2.02
N CYS A 179 -2.08 4.86 -3.06
CA CYS A 179 -2.79 5.33 -4.25
C CYS A 179 -4.30 5.03 -4.18
N VAL A 180 -4.69 3.83 -3.72
CA VAL A 180 -6.12 3.45 -3.63
C VAL A 180 -6.74 4.06 -2.37
N GLY A 181 -5.97 4.18 -1.28
CA GLY A 181 -6.49 4.53 0.06
C GLY A 181 -7.05 3.31 0.78
N GLY A 182 -6.52 2.13 0.47
CA GLY A 182 -6.97 0.86 1.01
C GLY A 182 -6.72 0.70 2.51
N ASN A 183 -7.52 -0.14 3.16
CA ASN A 183 -7.28 -0.50 4.54
C ASN A 183 -5.92 -1.17 4.67
N CYS A 184 -5.15 -0.74 5.66
CA CYS A 184 -3.87 -1.35 6.01
C CYS A 184 -3.60 -1.14 7.50
N PHE A 185 -2.76 -2.01 8.05
CA PHE A 185 -2.25 -1.87 9.41
C PHE A 185 -0.74 -2.14 9.37
N PRO A 186 0.08 -1.14 8.99
CA PRO A 186 1.51 -1.35 8.84
C PRO A 186 2.15 -1.84 10.15
N ILE A 187 2.81 -2.99 10.11
CA ILE A 187 3.51 -3.58 11.26
C ILE A 187 5.02 -3.43 11.05
N ASP A 188 5.62 -2.49 11.76
CA ASP A 188 7.07 -2.40 11.91
C ASP A 188 7.53 -3.01 13.25
N SER A 189 8.82 -2.88 13.58
CA SER A 189 9.37 -3.44 14.83
C SER A 189 8.89 -2.73 16.11
N ARG A 190 8.33 -1.52 16.00
CA ARG A 190 7.75 -0.78 17.12
C ARG A 190 6.32 -1.26 17.36
N VAL A 191 5.51 -1.26 16.30
CA VAL A 191 4.13 -1.76 16.30
C VAL A 191 4.09 -3.23 16.72
N ALA A 192 4.97 -4.09 16.18
CA ALA A 192 5.03 -5.50 16.55
C ALA A 192 5.31 -5.71 18.04
N ARG A 193 6.24 -4.94 18.63
CA ARG A 193 6.54 -4.98 20.07
C ARG A 193 5.33 -4.60 20.90
N GLU A 194 4.61 -3.55 20.49
CA GLU A 194 3.46 -3.07 21.24
C GLU A 194 2.26 -4.02 21.13
N LEU A 195 2.07 -4.66 19.97
CA LEU A 195 1.09 -5.74 19.81
C LEU A 195 1.41 -6.94 20.73
N ASP A 196 2.67 -7.36 20.75
CA ASP A 196 3.13 -8.48 21.59
C ASP A 196 2.95 -8.20 23.08
N ARG A 197 3.35 -7.02 23.57
CA ARG A 197 3.12 -6.58 24.96
C ARG A 197 1.65 -6.64 25.39
N ARG A 198 0.73 -6.49 24.44
CA ARG A 198 -0.72 -6.48 24.68
C ARG A 198 -1.39 -7.82 24.39
N GLY A 199 -0.63 -8.85 24.01
CA GLY A 199 -1.16 -10.16 23.64
C GLY A 199 -2.10 -10.08 22.43
N LEU A 200 -1.79 -9.21 21.47
CA LEU A 200 -2.53 -9.01 20.23
C LEU A 200 -1.83 -9.71 19.06
N PRO A 201 -2.58 -10.10 18.01
CA PRO A 201 -1.99 -10.78 16.87
C PRO A 201 -1.04 -9.87 16.09
N VAL A 202 0.04 -10.44 15.56
CA VAL A 202 0.97 -9.79 14.62
C VAL A 202 0.60 -10.23 13.20
N ASP A 203 -0.64 -9.97 12.81
CA ASP A 203 -1.20 -10.28 11.50
C ASP A 203 -1.99 -9.06 10.99
N GLU A 204 -1.52 -8.45 9.90
CA GLU A 204 -2.09 -7.20 9.39
C GLU A 204 -3.57 -7.35 9.02
N ARG A 205 -3.95 -8.44 8.34
CA ARG A 205 -5.34 -8.67 7.93
C ARG A 205 -6.25 -8.82 9.14
N GLN A 206 -5.80 -9.56 10.15
CA GLN A 206 -6.56 -9.73 11.38
C GLN A 206 -6.74 -8.39 12.11
N LEU A 207 -5.70 -7.56 12.18
CA LEU A 207 -5.77 -6.24 12.81
C LEU A 207 -6.67 -5.26 12.06
N VAL A 208 -6.67 -5.30 10.72
CA VAL A 208 -7.63 -4.56 9.90
C VAL A 208 -9.05 -5.03 10.21
N GLY A 209 -9.30 -6.35 10.21
CA GLY A 209 -10.62 -6.90 10.54
C GLY A 209 -11.10 -6.50 11.93
N LEU A 210 -10.22 -6.54 12.93
CA LEU A 210 -10.51 -6.09 14.30
C LEU A 210 -10.82 -4.59 14.36
N SER A 211 -10.10 -3.76 13.60
CA SER A 211 -10.33 -2.32 13.49
C SER A 211 -11.71 -2.01 12.90
N LEU A 212 -12.08 -2.68 11.81
CA LEU A 212 -13.41 -2.55 11.20
C LEU A 212 -14.50 -3.05 12.14
N ALA A 213 -14.26 -4.14 12.89
CA ALA A 213 -15.22 -4.71 13.83
C ALA A 213 -15.58 -3.78 15.00
N ILE A 214 -14.70 -2.82 15.32
CA ILE A 214 -14.94 -1.77 16.32
C ILE A 214 -15.32 -0.43 15.69
N GLY A 215 -15.55 -0.40 14.36
CA GLY A 215 -15.97 0.80 13.63
C GLY A 215 -14.90 1.88 13.49
N ARG A 216 -13.62 1.50 13.49
CA ARG A 216 -12.48 2.44 13.47
C ARG A 216 -11.60 2.25 12.23
N ASN A 217 -11.01 3.35 11.77
CA ASN A 217 -10.06 3.32 10.65
C ASN A 217 -8.77 2.58 11.07
N PRO A 218 -8.39 1.47 10.40
CA PRO A 218 -7.19 0.70 10.71
C PRO A 218 -5.89 1.51 10.64
N ARG A 219 -5.78 2.47 9.70
CA ARG A 219 -4.58 3.31 9.51
C ARG A 219 -4.36 4.22 10.70
N GLN A 220 -5.43 4.78 11.24
CA GLN A 220 -5.36 5.61 12.44
C GLN A 220 -4.97 4.81 13.67
N ILE A 221 -5.51 3.59 13.82
CA ILE A 221 -5.11 2.72 14.93
C ILE A 221 -3.64 2.32 14.81
N ALA A 222 -3.17 1.96 13.62
CA ALA A 222 -1.76 1.64 13.41
C ALA A 222 -0.81 2.77 13.85
N ARG A 223 -1.20 4.04 13.62
CA ARG A 223 -0.44 5.22 14.11
C ARG A 223 -0.40 5.31 15.64
N LEU A 224 -1.50 4.98 16.33
CA LEU A 224 -1.52 4.91 17.81
C LEU A 224 -0.54 3.86 18.34
N PHE A 225 -0.51 2.68 17.72
CA PHE A 225 0.44 1.62 18.10
C PHE A 225 1.88 2.00 17.80
N PHE A 226 2.13 2.70 16.69
CA PHE A 226 3.45 3.21 16.35
C PHE A 226 3.95 4.23 17.39
N ALA A 227 3.11 5.21 17.76
CA ALA A 227 3.43 6.21 18.78
C ALA A 227 3.66 5.60 20.16
N ALA A 228 2.95 4.51 20.50
CA ALA A 228 3.11 3.81 21.77
C ALA A 228 4.37 2.94 21.86
N GLY A 229 4.94 2.56 20.72
CA GLY A 229 6.14 1.71 20.65
C GLY A 229 7.46 2.45 20.88
N GLU A 230 7.44 3.75 21.20
CA GLU A 230 8.59 4.55 21.63
C GLU A 230 9.17 4.12 22.99
#